data_AF-A0A5D0MT22-F1
#
_entry.id   AF-A0A5D0MT22-F1
#
_cell.length_a   1.000
_cell.length_b   1.000
_cell.length_c   1.000
_cell.angle_alpha   90.00
_cell.angle_beta   90.00
_cell.angle_gamma   90.00
#
_symmetry.space_group_name_H-M   'P 1'
#
loop_
_entity.id
_entity.type
_entity.pdbx_description
1 polymer ?
#
loop_
_entity_poly.entity_id
_entity_poly.type
_entity_poly.pdbx_seq_one_letter_code
_entity_poly.pdbx_strand_id
1 'polypeptide(L)' 'MPRVSYEEYLFAVALTLARRHRPVWSWRHWRRICRCGATLPCRSRHRIPINRGHWPRQDGPR' A
#
# COMPACT_ATOMS: atom_id res chain seq x y z
N MET A 1 10.22 9.61 -20.54
CA MET A 1 9.89 8.90 -19.28
C MET A 1 8.38 8.93 -19.11
N PRO A 2 7.70 7.81 -18.85
CA PRO A 2 6.26 7.80 -18.58
C PRO A 2 5.99 8.69 -17.35
N ARG A 3 5.09 9.68 -17.49
CA ARG A 3 4.61 10.46 -16.35
C ARG A 3 3.48 9.64 -15.73
N VAL A 4 3.78 8.93 -14.65
CA VAL A 4 2.75 8.25 -13.85
C VAL A 4 1.84 9.33 -13.24
N SER A 5 0.53 9.14 -13.26
CA SER A 5 -0.36 10.06 -12.56
C SER A 5 -0.38 9.76 -11.06
N TYR A 6 -0.72 10.75 -10.23
CA TYR A 6 -0.86 10.50 -8.79
C TYR A 6 -1.91 9.40 -8.50
N GLU A 7 -2.97 9.34 -9.30
CA GLU A 7 -4.02 8.34 -9.20
C GLU A 7 -3.51 6.92 -9.54
N GLU A 8 -2.75 6.78 -10.63
CA GLU A 8 -2.11 5.52 -11.01
C GLU A 8 -1.18 5.02 -9.92
N TYR A 9 -0.42 5.92 -9.30
CA TYR A 9 0.42 5.59 -8.15
C TYR A 9 -0.41 5.11 -6.95
N LEU A 10 -1.49 5.83 -6.59
CA LEU A 10 -2.36 5.41 -5.50
C LEU A 10 -2.96 4.04 -5.75
N PHE A 11 -3.38 3.76 -6.99
CA PHE A 11 -3.94 2.46 -7.37
C PHE A 11 -2.89 1.35 -7.26
N ALA A 12 -1.67 1.58 -7.76
CA ALA A 12 -0.57 0.63 -7.66
C ALA A 12 -0.17 0.35 -6.20
N VAL A 13 -0.18 1.39 -5.35
CA VAL A 13 0.10 1.25 -3.91
C VAL A 13 -1.01 0.45 -3.23
N ALA A 14 -2.28 0.77 -3.48
CA ALA A 14 -3.42 0.03 -2.92
C ALA A 14 -3.35 -1.46 -3.29
N LEU A 15 -3.06 -1.76 -4.56
CA LEU A 15 -2.90 -3.13 -5.05
C LEU A 15 -1.73 -3.86 -4.37
N THR A 16 -0.60 -3.16 -4.22
CA THR A 16 0.58 -3.70 -3.51
C THR A 16 0.26 -4.02 -2.06
N LEU A 17 -0.46 -3.13 -1.36
CA LEU A 17 -0.88 -3.34 0.02
C LEU A 17 -1.84 -4.52 0.14
N ALA A 18 -2.85 -4.61 -0.73
CA ALA A 18 -3.79 -5.73 -0.75
C ALA A 18 -3.07 -7.08 -0.92
N ARG A 19 -2.10 -7.16 -1.84
CA ARG A 19 -1.27 -8.36 -2.07
C ARG A 19 -0.38 -8.71 -0.88
N ARG A 20 0.11 -7.70 -0.15
CA ARG A 20 0.90 -7.90 1.08
C ARG A 20 0.02 -8.47 2.19
N HIS A 21 -1.26 -8.10 2.26
CA HIS A 21 -2.21 -8.54 3.27
C HIS A 21 -2.91 -9.87 2.93
N ARG A 22 -2.17 -10.97 2.89
CA ARG A 22 -2.75 -12.32 2.75
C ARG A 22 -2.80 -13.09 4.09
N PRO A 23 -3.83 -13.91 4.35
CA PRO A 23 -3.84 -14.85 5.47
C PRO A 23 -2.68 -15.85 5.36
N VAL A 24 -1.97 -16.09 6.47
CA VAL A 24 -0.92 -17.10 6.61
C VAL A 24 -1.11 -17.84 7.92
N TRP A 25 -0.75 -19.13 7.95
CA TRP A 25 -0.74 -19.90 9.19
C TRP A 25 0.43 -19.46 10.08
N SER A 26 0.16 -19.18 11.36
CA SER A 26 1.19 -18.88 12.35
C SER A 26 1.27 -20.02 13.35
N TRP A 27 2.39 -20.74 13.33
CA TRP A 27 2.70 -21.76 14.33
C TRP A 27 2.84 -21.17 15.74
N ARG A 28 3.39 -19.94 15.85
CA ARG A 28 3.53 -19.24 17.14
C ARG A 28 2.19 -18.94 17.82
N HIS A 29 1.16 -18.60 17.04
CA HIS A 29 -0.15 -18.22 17.56
C HIS A 29 -1.22 -19.30 17.35
N TRP A 30 -0.86 -20.43 16.73
CA TRP A 30 -1.77 -21.52 16.35
C TRP A 30 -3.05 -21.05 15.63
N ARG A 31 -2.93 -20.04 14.76
CA ARG A 31 -4.06 -19.45 14.04
C ARG A 31 -3.65 -18.83 12.70
N ARG A 32 -4.63 -18.54 11.85
CA ARG A 32 -4.43 -17.69 10.66
C ARG A 32 -4.27 -16.24 11.09
N ILE A 33 -3.11 -15.66 10.79
CA ILE A 33 -2.82 -14.23 10.93
C ILE A 33 -2.61 -13.63 9.55
N CYS A 34 -2.53 -12.31 9.44
CA CYS A 34 -2.11 -11.70 8.19
C CYS A 34 -0.58 -11.79 8.05
N ARG A 35 -0.07 -11.89 6.81
CA ARG A 35 1.36 -11.82 6.50
C ARG A 35 2.04 -10.54 7.04
N CYS A 36 1.25 -9.50 7.32
CA CYS A 36 1.66 -8.27 8.02
C CYS A 36 2.10 -8.52 9.48
N GLY A 37 1.83 -9.70 10.06
CA GLY A 37 2.06 -10.04 11.47
C GLY A 37 0.86 -9.74 12.38
N ALA A 38 -0.11 -8.95 11.92
CA ALA A 38 -1.31 -8.62 12.70
C ALA A 38 -2.38 -9.71 12.64
N THR A 39 -3.25 -9.72 13.64
CA THR A 39 -4.44 -10.57 13.68
C THR A 39 -5.44 -10.18 12.59
N LEU A 40 -6.17 -11.17 12.07
CA LEU A 40 -7.25 -10.93 11.12
C LEU A 40 -8.51 -10.45 11.85
N PRO A 41 -9.27 -9.47 11.31
CA PRO A 41 -8.95 -8.69 10.09
C PRO A 41 -7.75 -7.74 10.32
N CYS A 42 -6.74 -7.74 9.42
CA CYS A 42 -5.53 -6.90 9.58
C CYS A 42 -5.92 -5.43 9.36
N ARG A 43 -5.83 -4.64 10.43
CA ARG A 43 -6.02 -3.17 10.42
C ARG A 43 -4.68 -2.42 10.41
N SER A 44 -3.60 -3.11 10.04
CA SER A 44 -2.26 -2.51 10.03
C SER A 44 -2.18 -1.40 8.99
N ARG A 45 -1.74 -0.22 9.42
CA ARG A 45 -1.54 0.93 8.54
C ARG A 45 -0.11 0.94 8.05
N HIS A 46 0.09 0.85 6.74
CA HIS A 46 1.39 1.02 6.13
C HIS A 46 1.60 2.48 5.77
N ARG A 47 2.70 3.09 6.22
CA ARG A 47 3.09 4.43 5.80
C ARG A 47 3.54 4.38 4.35
N ILE A 48 2.95 5.25 3.53
CA ILE A 48 3.37 5.45 2.14
C ILE A 48 4.39 6.59 2.15
N PRO A 49 5.62 6.38 1.68
CA PRO A 49 6.71 7.37 1.82
C PRO A 49 6.56 8.59 0.92
N ILE A 50 5.80 8.47 -0.18
CA ILE A 50 5.61 9.54 -1.16
C ILE A 50 4.17 10.06 -1.03
N ASN A 51 4.03 11.36 -0.79
CA ASN A 51 2.72 12.03 -0.69
C ASN A 51 2.43 12.88 -1.95
N ARG A 52 1.21 13.41 -2.08
CA ARG A 52 0.78 14.22 -3.24
C ARG A 52 1.72 15.40 -3.56
N GLY A 53 2.36 16.00 -2.55
CA GLY A 53 3.30 17.12 -2.74
C GLY A 53 4.58 16.77 -3.48
N HIS A 54 4.90 15.48 -3.62
CA HIS A 54 6.05 15.00 -4.40
C HIS A 54 5.73 14.83 -5.90
N TRP A 55 4.47 14.98 -6.30
CA TRP A 55 4.07 14.86 -7.69
C TRP A 55 4.27 16.19 -8.39
N PRO A 56 4.88 16.21 -9.59
CA PRO A 56 4.99 17.42 -10.38
C PRO A 56 3.57 17.91 -10.68
N ARG A 57 3.18 18.99 -10.01
CA ARG A 57 1.91 19.69 -10.23
C ARG A 57 1.84 19.98 -11.73
N GLN A 58 0.76 19.61 -12.41
CA GLN A 58 0.57 19.92 -13.85
C GLN A 58 0.40 21.44 -14.11
N ASP A 59 0.88 22.31 -13.22
CA ASP A 59 1.01 23.74 -13.48
C ASP A 59 2.38 23.97 -14.16
N GLY A 60 2.47 23.56 -15.43
CA GLY A 60 3.34 24.24 -16.39
C GLY A 60 2.66 25.54 -16.84
N PRO A 61 3.42 26.56 -17.29
CA PRO A 61 2.86 27.87 -17.61
C PRO A 61 1.82 27.78 -18.73
N ARG A 62 0.89 28.74 -18.69
CA ARG A 62 -0.17 29.03 -19.66
C ARG A 62 0.27 28.87 -21.12
#